data_AF-A0AAJ2QE95-F1
#
_entry.id   AF-A0AAJ2QE95-F1
#
_cell.length_a   1.000
_cell.length_b   1.000
_cell.length_c   1.000
_cell.angle_alpha   90.00
_cell.angle_beta   90.00
_cell.angle_gamma   90.00
#
_symmetry.space_group_name_H-M   'P 1'
#
loop_
_entity.id
_entity.type
_entity.pdbx_description
1 polymer ?
#
loop_
_entity_poly.entity_id
_entity_poly.type
_entity_poly.pdbx_seq_one_letter_code
_entity_poly.pdbx_strand_id
1 'polypeptide(L)'
;MTETAPLSGLSWTRGYTDPAWIRRFTTSGREISPSRRVWRGAGRPRDLPGRSTSSDPGTHELDTVPLELNGRAAVTLPDLFAAAQTDAFLVLHRGSVVYERYLDGIEGHTPHFNASAAKSYIGLVAAVLAHQGHLDRTLQTSFYVPELAGTAFGEARIEDLLHMGTQVSYGGRRLFVSPGLDLVVVHFGSQVISSAVPAVPFVPAFLQIGAHLHSEAQAATR
;
A
#
# COMPACT_ATOMS: atom_id res chain seq x y z
N MET A 1 -30.29 -6.32 -21.75
CA MET A 1 -29.45 -5.61 -20.77
C MET A 1 -29.43 -6.46 -19.52
N THR A 2 -28.31 -7.11 -19.21
CA THR A 2 -28.15 -7.90 -17.98
C THR A 2 -28.07 -6.95 -16.79
N GLU A 3 -28.99 -7.12 -15.84
CA GLU A 3 -29.05 -6.34 -14.62
C GLU A 3 -27.74 -6.50 -13.85
N THR A 4 -27.08 -5.38 -13.54
CA THR A 4 -25.77 -5.41 -12.92
C THR A 4 -25.95 -5.64 -11.42
N ALA A 5 -25.45 -6.75 -10.89
CA ALA A 5 -25.61 -7.08 -9.47
C ALA A 5 -25.14 -5.91 -8.56
N PRO A 6 -25.92 -5.50 -7.54
CA PRO A 6 -25.52 -4.41 -6.65
C PRO A 6 -24.21 -4.76 -5.93
N LEU A 7 -23.39 -3.74 -5.61
CA LEU A 7 -22.08 -3.94 -4.96
C LEU A 7 -22.21 -4.73 -3.65
N SER A 8 -23.31 -4.54 -2.91
CA SER A 8 -23.66 -5.28 -1.69
C SER A 8 -23.87 -6.79 -1.89
N GLY A 9 -24.10 -7.23 -3.13
CA GLY A 9 -24.23 -8.63 -3.51
C GLY A 9 -22.89 -9.32 -3.82
N LEU A 10 -21.79 -8.57 -3.93
CA LEU A 10 -20.47 -9.14 -4.16
C LEU A 10 -19.92 -9.67 -2.83
N SER A 11 -19.62 -10.96 -2.76
CA SER A 11 -19.12 -11.62 -1.54
C SER A 11 -17.87 -10.95 -0.97
N TRP A 12 -17.03 -10.34 -1.82
CA TRP A 12 -15.78 -9.69 -1.45
C TRP A 12 -15.96 -8.35 -0.71
N THR A 13 -17.15 -7.73 -0.71
CA THR A 13 -17.41 -6.50 0.06
C THR A 13 -17.95 -6.78 1.46
N ARG A 14 -18.34 -8.03 1.77
CA ARG A 14 -18.86 -8.39 3.10
C ARG A 14 -17.74 -8.27 4.13
N GLY A 15 -17.98 -7.46 5.17
CA GLY A 15 -17.03 -7.23 6.28
C GLY A 15 -16.27 -5.89 6.17
N TYR A 16 -16.07 -5.35 4.97
CA TYR A 16 -15.34 -4.08 4.76
C TYR A 16 -16.14 -2.81 5.12
N THR A 17 -17.30 -2.96 5.74
CA THR A 17 -18.13 -1.86 6.27
C THR A 17 -18.06 -1.75 7.79
N ASP A 18 -17.43 -2.71 8.46
CA ASP A 18 -17.22 -2.72 9.91
C ASP A 18 -15.72 -2.44 10.20
N PRO A 19 -15.38 -1.27 10.80
CA PRO A 19 -14.00 -0.93 11.12
C PRO A 19 -13.30 -1.96 12.02
N ALA A 20 -14.02 -2.57 12.97
CA ALA A 20 -13.45 -3.58 13.86
C ALA A 20 -13.10 -4.86 13.08
N TRP A 21 -13.95 -5.24 12.13
CA TRP A 21 -13.66 -6.35 11.22
C TRP A 21 -12.46 -6.05 10.32
N ILE A 22 -12.38 -4.84 9.74
CA ILE A 22 -11.26 -4.45 8.85
C ILE A 22 -9.94 -4.48 9.61
N ARG A 23 -9.92 -3.95 10.83
CA ARG A 23 -8.74 -3.99 11.69
C ARG A 23 -8.30 -5.43 11.98
N ARG A 24 -9.22 -6.30 12.40
CA ARG A 24 -8.91 -7.72 12.61
C ARG A 24 -8.44 -8.42 11.34
N PHE A 25 -9.04 -8.10 10.19
CA PHE A 25 -8.64 -8.67 8.90
C PHE A 25 -7.23 -8.26 8.50
N THR A 26 -6.88 -6.99 8.74
CA THR A 26 -5.60 -6.42 8.34
C THR A 26 -4.45 -6.83 9.27
N THR A 27 -4.70 -7.04 10.56
CA THR A 27 -3.66 -7.36 11.55
C THR A 27 -3.58 -8.84 11.91
N SER A 28 -4.68 -9.59 11.76
CA SER A 28 -4.78 -11.02 12.11
C SER A 28 -5.28 -11.89 10.94
N GLY A 29 -5.15 -11.41 9.70
CA GLY A 29 -5.67 -12.07 8.49
C GLY A 29 -5.29 -13.55 8.34
N ARG A 30 -4.11 -13.95 8.87
CA ARG A 30 -3.64 -15.35 8.83
C ARG A 30 -4.45 -16.31 9.70
N GLU A 31 -5.16 -15.81 10.71
CA GLU A 31 -6.01 -16.62 11.59
C GLU A 31 -7.41 -16.83 11.01
N ILE A 32 -7.83 -15.97 10.09
CA ILE A 32 -9.19 -15.93 9.55
C ILE A 32 -9.26 -16.33 8.08
N SER A 33 -8.13 -16.62 7.44
CA SER A 33 -8.06 -17.02 6.04
C SER A 33 -6.87 -17.93 5.77
N PRO A 34 -7.01 -18.94 4.88
CA PRO A 34 -5.87 -19.76 4.44
C PRO A 34 -4.73 -18.88 3.95
N SER A 35 -3.53 -19.09 4.49
CA SER A 35 -2.37 -18.27 4.17
C SER A 35 -1.15 -19.13 3.88
N ARG A 36 -0.27 -18.60 3.02
CA ARG A 36 1.05 -19.19 2.77
C ARG A 36 2.12 -18.28 3.37
N ARG A 37 3.17 -18.88 3.94
CA ARG A 37 4.34 -18.14 4.42
C ARG A 37 5.24 -17.80 3.23
N VAL A 38 5.61 -16.52 3.10
CA VAL A 38 6.75 -16.10 2.30
C VAL A 38 7.94 -16.07 3.23
N TRP A 39 8.88 -17.00 3.05
CA TRP A 39 10.01 -17.17 3.96
C TRP A 39 11.12 -16.16 3.64
N ARG A 40 11.63 -15.48 4.68
CA ARG A 40 12.71 -14.48 4.56
C ARG A 40 14.12 -15.07 4.34
N GLY A 41 14.26 -16.40 4.31
CA GLY A 41 15.55 -17.08 4.26
C GLY A 41 16.17 -17.38 5.65
N ALA A 42 17.28 -18.11 5.64
CA ALA A 42 18.02 -18.51 6.85
C ALA A 42 19.00 -17.44 7.35
N GLY A 43 19.26 -16.40 6.54
CA GLY A 43 20.18 -15.32 6.88
C GLY A 43 19.73 -14.51 8.09
N ARG A 44 20.72 -13.92 8.79
CA ARG A 44 20.47 -12.96 9.88
C ARG A 44 19.79 -11.71 9.29
N PRO A 45 18.69 -11.21 9.89
CA PRO A 45 18.13 -9.92 9.51
C PRO A 45 19.17 -8.81 9.63
N ARG A 46 19.10 -7.82 8.75
CA ARG A 46 19.87 -6.59 8.90
C ARG A 46 19.07 -5.63 9.77
N ASP A 47 19.68 -5.17 10.86
CA ASP A 47 19.09 -4.13 11.70
C ASP A 47 19.01 -2.81 10.91
N LEU A 48 17.90 -2.10 11.05
CA LEU A 48 17.73 -0.78 10.46
C LEU A 48 18.35 0.27 11.39
N PRO A 49 19.34 1.06 10.94
CA PRO A 49 19.93 2.13 11.75
C PRO A 49 18.87 3.13 12.25
N GLY A 50 19.09 3.73 13.43
CA GLY A 50 18.19 4.75 13.99
C GLY A 50 16.89 4.21 14.61
N ARG A 51 16.60 2.92 14.47
CA ARG A 51 15.41 2.32 15.07
C ARG A 51 15.51 2.31 16.59
N SER A 52 14.51 2.89 17.26
CA SER A 52 14.38 2.79 18.71
C SER A 52 14.04 1.35 19.12
N THR A 53 14.63 0.86 20.20
CA THR A 53 14.26 -0.41 20.82
C THR A 53 13.20 -0.24 21.91
N SER A 54 12.79 1.00 22.20
CA SER A 54 11.75 1.27 23.19
C SER A 54 10.38 0.91 22.64
N SER A 55 9.58 0.19 23.42
CA SER A 55 8.16 -0.09 23.14
C SER A 55 7.27 1.13 23.37
N ASP A 56 7.75 2.12 24.12
CA ASP A 56 7.10 3.42 24.29
C ASP A 56 8.11 4.52 23.90
N PRO A 57 8.08 5.00 22.65
CA PRO A 57 9.02 6.01 22.19
C PRO A 57 8.72 7.41 22.73
N GLY A 58 7.62 7.62 23.47
CA GLY A 58 7.16 8.95 23.89
C GLY A 58 6.85 9.86 22.69
N THR A 59 6.66 11.15 22.97
CA THR A 59 6.46 12.17 21.91
C THR A 59 7.74 12.37 21.11
N HIS A 60 7.65 12.19 19.80
CA HIS A 60 8.73 12.49 18.86
C HIS A 60 8.50 13.87 18.23
N GLU A 61 9.57 14.54 17.81
CA GLU A 61 9.49 15.88 17.22
C GLU A 61 8.47 15.97 16.07
N LEU A 62 8.52 15.01 15.12
CA LEU A 62 7.55 14.90 14.03
C LEU A 62 6.08 14.78 14.47
N ASP A 63 5.80 14.36 15.71
CA ASP A 63 4.42 14.36 16.24
C ASP A 63 3.85 15.77 16.39
N THR A 64 4.71 16.79 16.45
CA THR A 64 4.33 18.18 16.72
C THR A 64 4.44 19.11 15.52
N VAL A 65 5.01 18.62 14.40
CA VAL A 65 5.15 19.40 13.17
C VAL A 65 3.76 19.68 12.60
N PRO A 66 3.38 20.96 12.38
CA PRO A 66 2.12 21.29 11.75
C PRO A 66 2.15 20.93 10.27
N LEU A 67 1.17 20.15 9.83
CA LEU A 67 1.01 19.71 8.44
C LEU A 67 -0.16 20.45 7.80
N GLU A 68 0.14 21.30 6.82
CA GLU A 68 -0.83 22.11 6.09
C GLU A 68 -1.49 21.27 4.98
N LEU A 69 -2.77 20.95 5.14
CA LEU A 69 -3.48 20.07 4.19
C LEU A 69 -4.47 20.88 3.35
N ASN A 70 -4.06 21.24 2.13
CA ASN A 70 -4.89 21.82 1.06
C ASN A 70 -6.14 22.62 1.54
N GLY A 71 -5.91 23.77 2.18
CA GLY A 71 -6.97 24.70 2.59
C GLY A 71 -7.73 24.31 3.88
N ARG A 72 -7.24 23.32 4.62
CA ARG A 72 -7.72 22.98 5.97
C ARG A 72 -6.78 23.58 7.02
N ALA A 73 -7.26 23.65 8.26
CA ALA A 73 -6.39 23.93 9.39
C ALA A 73 -5.24 22.91 9.44
N ALA A 74 -4.05 23.38 9.84
CA ALA A 74 -2.90 22.52 10.07
C ALA A 74 -3.28 21.39 11.05
N VAL A 75 -2.80 20.19 10.76
CA VAL A 75 -2.97 19.02 11.63
C VAL A 75 -1.62 18.41 11.97
N THR A 76 -1.57 17.62 13.04
CA THR A 76 -0.36 16.87 13.41
C THR A 76 -0.38 15.44 12.87
N LEU A 77 0.74 14.71 13.00
CA LEU A 77 0.77 13.28 12.69
C LEU A 77 -0.23 12.46 13.54
N PRO A 78 -0.32 12.65 14.88
CA PRO A 78 -1.35 12.00 15.69
C PRO A 78 -2.78 12.26 15.20
N ASP A 79 -3.09 13.50 14.80
CA ASP A 79 -4.41 13.84 14.25
C ASP A 79 -4.69 13.07 12.93
N LEU A 80 -3.68 12.98 12.06
CA LEU A 80 -3.76 12.21 10.82
C LEU A 80 -3.96 10.72 11.07
N PHE A 81 -3.23 10.14 12.03
CA PHE A 81 -3.35 8.72 12.37
C PHE A 81 -4.73 8.40 12.93
N ALA A 82 -5.26 9.26 13.81
CA ALA A 82 -6.61 9.11 14.33
C ALA A 82 -7.65 9.22 13.20
N ALA A 83 -7.52 10.22 12.32
CA ALA A 83 -8.45 10.41 11.19
C ALA A 83 -8.40 9.26 10.18
N ALA A 84 -7.22 8.67 9.95
CA ALA A 84 -7.01 7.61 8.98
C ALA A 84 -7.15 6.19 9.55
N GLN A 85 -7.31 6.04 10.87
CA GLN A 85 -7.25 4.75 11.53
C GLN A 85 -5.94 4.01 11.18
N THR A 86 -4.82 4.73 11.24
CA THR A 86 -3.49 4.20 10.95
C THR A 86 -3.09 3.17 12.00
N ASP A 87 -2.65 1.98 11.56
CA ASP A 87 -2.16 0.94 12.48
C ASP A 87 -0.63 1.00 12.63
N ALA A 88 0.11 1.34 11.55
CA ALA A 88 1.56 1.49 11.58
C ALA A 88 2.05 2.59 10.63
N PHE A 89 3.08 3.33 11.07
CA PHE A 89 3.75 4.34 10.25
C PHE A 89 5.27 4.32 10.48
N LEU A 90 6.05 4.36 9.40
CA LEU A 90 7.51 4.32 9.43
C LEU A 90 8.07 5.32 8.41
N VAL A 91 9.02 6.14 8.86
CA VAL A 91 9.78 7.05 7.99
C VAL A 91 11.24 6.63 8.01
N LEU A 92 11.77 6.29 6.83
CA LEU A 92 13.20 6.15 6.60
C LEU A 92 13.73 7.38 5.88
N HIS A 93 14.80 7.96 6.40
CA HIS A 93 15.53 9.02 5.74
C HIS A 93 17.01 8.66 5.68
N ARG A 94 17.58 8.69 4.46
CA ARG A 94 18.99 8.33 4.20
C ARG A 94 19.41 6.97 4.79
N GLY A 95 18.53 5.98 4.68
CA GLY A 95 18.79 4.62 5.15
C GLY A 95 18.68 4.40 6.66
N SER A 96 18.28 5.42 7.42
CA SER A 96 18.02 5.32 8.86
C SER A 96 16.54 5.53 9.16
N VAL A 97 16.00 4.81 10.13
CA VAL A 97 14.69 5.06 10.72
C VAL A 97 14.79 6.37 11.50
N VAL A 98 13.95 7.33 11.13
CA VAL A 98 13.86 8.63 11.82
C VAL A 98 12.53 8.79 12.54
N TYR A 99 11.54 7.94 12.25
CA TYR A 99 10.28 7.92 12.94
C TYR A 99 9.59 6.57 12.73
N GLU A 100 9.01 6.03 13.80
CA GLU A 100 8.28 4.77 13.77
C GLU A 100 7.18 4.78 14.83
N ARG A 101 5.97 4.36 14.44
CA ARG A 101 4.82 4.19 15.33
C ARG A 101 4.06 2.92 14.96
N TYR A 102 3.63 2.23 16.01
CA TYR A 102 2.69 1.12 15.95
C TYR A 102 1.56 1.44 16.91
N LEU A 103 0.34 1.41 16.40
CA LEU A 103 -0.86 1.84 17.09
C LEU A 103 -1.75 0.62 17.33
N ASP A 104 -2.77 0.78 18.18
CA ASP A 104 -3.84 -0.21 18.35
C ASP A 104 -3.37 -1.64 18.68
N GLY A 105 -2.24 -1.74 19.39
CA GLY A 105 -1.72 -2.99 19.93
C GLY A 105 -0.96 -3.87 18.93
N ILE A 106 -0.66 -3.37 17.72
CA ILE A 106 0.27 -4.08 16.82
C ILE A 106 1.73 -3.74 17.15
N GLU A 107 2.63 -4.62 16.74
CA GLU A 107 4.07 -4.44 16.92
C GLU A 107 4.77 -4.50 15.57
N GLY A 108 6.04 -4.09 15.53
CA GLY A 108 6.82 -4.09 14.29
C GLY A 108 7.10 -5.44 13.66
N HIS A 109 6.79 -6.53 14.36
CA HIS A 109 6.88 -7.88 13.84
C HIS A 109 5.53 -8.43 13.34
N THR A 110 4.42 -7.74 13.61
CA THR A 110 3.07 -8.14 13.23
C THR A 110 2.88 -7.98 11.71
N PRO A 111 2.60 -9.06 10.95
CA PRO A 111 2.32 -8.94 9.53
C PRO A 111 1.00 -8.19 9.28
N HIS A 112 1.06 -7.11 8.50
CA HIS A 112 -0.11 -6.33 8.11
C HIS A 112 -0.54 -6.65 6.67
N PHE A 113 -1.85 -6.71 6.42
CA PHE A 113 -2.39 -6.80 5.07
C PHE A 113 -2.01 -5.55 4.28
N ASN A 114 -1.40 -5.75 3.10
CA ASN A 114 -0.82 -4.65 2.31
C ASN A 114 -1.62 -4.30 1.05
N ALA A 115 -2.80 -4.91 0.86
CA ALA A 115 -3.70 -4.63 -0.25
C ALA A 115 -2.98 -4.57 -1.62
N SER A 116 -3.26 -3.54 -2.41
CA SER A 116 -2.67 -3.37 -3.75
C SER A 116 -1.17 -3.05 -3.74
N ALA A 117 -0.55 -2.71 -2.60
CA ALA A 117 0.91 -2.59 -2.54
C ALA A 117 1.61 -3.92 -2.90
N ALA A 118 0.90 -5.05 -2.76
CA ALA A 118 1.38 -6.35 -3.23
C ALA A 118 1.76 -6.38 -4.72
N LYS A 119 1.09 -5.56 -5.56
CA LYS A 119 1.35 -5.49 -7.01
C LYS A 119 2.78 -5.02 -7.32
N SER A 120 3.35 -4.15 -6.48
CA SER A 120 4.72 -3.66 -6.66
C SER A 120 5.76 -4.78 -6.55
N TYR A 121 5.55 -5.77 -5.66
CA TYR A 121 6.47 -6.92 -5.57
C TYR A 121 6.39 -7.79 -6.83
N ILE A 122 5.18 -7.98 -7.37
CA ILE A 122 4.99 -8.74 -8.62
C ILE A 122 5.60 -8.00 -9.81
N GLY A 123 5.43 -6.68 -9.88
CA GLY A 123 6.09 -5.85 -10.89
C GLY A 123 7.61 -5.95 -10.83
N LEU A 124 8.20 -5.95 -9.63
CA LEU A 124 9.64 -6.15 -9.44
C LEU A 124 10.08 -7.54 -9.92
N VAL A 125 9.36 -8.61 -9.56
CA VAL A 125 9.66 -9.97 -10.02
C VAL A 125 9.58 -10.05 -11.55
N ALA A 126 8.56 -9.44 -12.17
CA ALA A 126 8.43 -9.38 -13.63
C ALA A 126 9.62 -8.65 -14.28
N ALA A 127 10.07 -7.53 -13.69
CA ALA A 127 11.24 -6.81 -14.17
C ALA A 127 12.52 -7.66 -14.10
N VAL A 128 12.72 -8.39 -13.00
CA VAL A 128 13.86 -9.32 -12.85
C VAL A 128 13.82 -10.44 -13.89
N LEU A 129 12.66 -11.08 -14.08
CA LEU A 129 12.50 -12.15 -15.07
C LEU A 129 12.71 -11.63 -16.51
N ALA A 130 12.24 -10.42 -16.81
CA ALA A 130 12.45 -9.81 -18.12
C ALA A 130 13.92 -9.49 -18.35
N HIS A 131 14.61 -8.93 -17.35
CA HIS A 131 16.05 -8.70 -17.42
C HIS A 131 16.85 -9.99 -17.64
N GLN A 132 16.41 -11.10 -17.04
CA GLN A 132 17.03 -12.43 -17.20
C GLN A 132 16.65 -13.13 -18.51
N GLY A 133 15.80 -12.53 -19.36
CA GLY A 133 15.34 -13.14 -20.61
C GLY A 133 14.29 -14.25 -20.44
N HIS A 134 13.74 -14.42 -19.24
CA HIS A 134 12.68 -15.40 -18.95
C HIS A 134 11.28 -14.86 -19.24
N LEU A 135 11.12 -13.54 -19.32
CA LEU A 135 9.85 -12.88 -19.60
C LEU A 135 10.01 -11.84 -20.72
N ASP A 136 9.44 -12.12 -21.89
CA ASP A 136 9.32 -11.16 -22.98
C ASP A 136 8.02 -10.38 -22.80
N ARG A 137 8.16 -9.08 -22.53
CA ARG A 137 7.04 -8.19 -22.24
C ARG A 137 6.17 -7.91 -23.47
N THR A 138 6.68 -8.18 -24.68
CA THR A 138 5.98 -7.93 -25.94
C THR A 138 5.02 -9.05 -26.31
N LEU A 139 5.19 -10.25 -25.73
CA LEU A 139 4.34 -11.40 -25.98
C LEU A 139 2.98 -11.26 -25.29
N GLN A 140 1.99 -11.92 -25.88
CA GLN A 140 0.68 -12.11 -25.26
C GLN A 140 0.79 -12.99 -24.01
N THR A 141 -0.09 -12.75 -23.04
CA THR A 141 -0.13 -13.51 -21.79
C THR A 141 -0.42 -15.00 -22.04
N SER A 142 -1.22 -15.30 -23.07
CA SER A 142 -1.54 -16.68 -23.50
C SER A 142 -0.32 -17.49 -23.94
N PHE A 143 0.80 -16.85 -24.31
CA PHE A 143 2.07 -17.54 -24.56
C PHE A 143 2.60 -18.24 -23.29
N TYR A 144 2.44 -17.58 -22.14
CA TYR A 144 2.89 -18.08 -20.84
C TYR A 144 1.80 -18.88 -20.09
N VAL A 145 0.53 -18.52 -20.30
CA VAL A 145 -0.63 -19.13 -19.64
C VAL A 145 -1.68 -19.48 -20.71
N PRO A 146 -1.52 -20.61 -21.41
CA PRO A 146 -2.38 -20.99 -22.54
C PRO A 146 -3.87 -21.08 -22.21
N GLU A 147 -4.21 -21.38 -20.96
CA GLU A 147 -5.59 -21.47 -20.47
C GLU A 147 -6.33 -20.12 -20.52
N LEU A 148 -5.62 -19.00 -20.65
CA LEU A 148 -6.21 -17.68 -20.79
C LEU A 148 -6.52 -17.29 -22.25
N ALA A 149 -6.17 -18.12 -23.24
CA ALA A 149 -6.45 -17.83 -24.64
C ALA A 149 -7.94 -17.53 -24.89
N GLY A 150 -8.23 -16.52 -25.71
CA GLY A 150 -9.59 -16.06 -25.97
C GLY A 150 -10.20 -15.20 -24.85
N THR A 151 -9.45 -14.89 -23.79
CA THR A 151 -9.85 -13.92 -22.75
C THR A 151 -9.14 -12.58 -22.93
N ALA A 152 -9.72 -11.50 -22.40
CA ALA A 152 -9.07 -10.19 -22.42
C ALA A 152 -7.67 -10.19 -21.76
N PHE A 153 -7.44 -11.05 -20.76
CA PHE A 153 -6.12 -11.20 -20.16
C PHE A 153 -5.16 -11.99 -21.04
N GLY A 154 -5.61 -13.10 -21.63
CA GLY A 154 -4.78 -13.93 -22.51
C GLY A 154 -4.32 -13.18 -23.75
N GLU A 155 -5.21 -12.37 -24.34
CA GLU A 155 -4.90 -11.59 -25.55
C GLU A 155 -4.08 -10.33 -25.28
N ALA A 156 -4.02 -9.86 -24.04
CA ALA A 156 -3.19 -8.72 -23.66
C ALA A 156 -1.70 -9.08 -23.66
N ARG A 157 -0.85 -8.13 -24.09
CA ARG A 157 0.59 -8.28 -23.91
C ARG A 157 0.94 -8.15 -22.43
N ILE A 158 2.01 -8.80 -22.02
CA ILE A 158 2.54 -8.70 -20.65
C ILE A 158 2.76 -7.22 -20.26
N GLU A 159 3.29 -6.40 -21.18
CA GLU A 159 3.48 -4.97 -20.96
C GLU A 159 2.17 -4.22 -20.68
N ASP A 160 1.07 -4.59 -21.35
CA ASP A 160 -0.22 -3.93 -21.16
C ASP A 160 -0.77 -4.27 -19.76
N LEU A 161 -0.56 -5.50 -19.28
CA LEU A 161 -0.93 -5.88 -17.90
C LEU A 161 -0.10 -5.12 -16.85
N LEU A 162 1.20 -4.99 -17.06
CA LEU A 162 2.10 -4.30 -16.13
C LEU A 162 1.77 -2.80 -15.99
N HIS A 163 1.25 -2.19 -17.04
CA HIS A 163 0.80 -0.78 -17.04
C HIS A 163 -0.71 -0.61 -16.85
N MET A 164 -1.40 -1.69 -16.47
CA MET A 164 -2.87 -1.68 -16.27
C MET A 164 -3.65 -1.19 -17.51
N GLY A 165 -3.11 -1.36 -18.71
CA GLY A 165 -3.70 -0.95 -19.99
C GLY A 165 -4.75 -1.92 -20.55
N THR A 166 -4.99 -3.05 -19.89
CA THR A 166 -5.93 -4.06 -20.35
C THR A 166 -7.36 -3.74 -19.95
N GLN A 167 -8.24 -3.62 -20.93
CA GLN A 167 -9.67 -3.45 -20.69
C GLN A 167 -10.33 -4.79 -20.35
N VAL A 168 -10.95 -4.85 -19.18
CA VAL A 168 -11.65 -6.05 -18.72
C VAL A 168 -13.04 -5.71 -18.21
N SER A 169 -13.95 -6.68 -18.34
CA SER A 169 -15.31 -6.58 -17.81
C SER A 169 -15.57 -7.73 -16.85
N TYR A 170 -16.07 -7.42 -15.66
CA TYR A 170 -16.49 -8.41 -14.67
C TYR A 170 -17.99 -8.27 -14.42
N GLY A 171 -18.77 -9.32 -14.73
CA GLY A 171 -20.22 -9.31 -14.51
C GLY A 171 -20.97 -8.18 -15.21
N GLY A 172 -20.53 -7.78 -16.42
CA GLY A 172 -21.12 -6.69 -17.19
C GLY A 172 -20.60 -5.28 -16.84
N ARG A 173 -19.72 -5.16 -15.83
CA ARG A 173 -19.08 -3.89 -15.45
C ARG A 173 -17.73 -3.75 -16.13
N ARG A 174 -17.53 -2.68 -16.91
CA ARG A 174 -16.22 -2.30 -17.45
C ARG A 174 -15.37 -1.69 -16.34
N LEU A 175 -14.14 -2.18 -16.21
CA LEU A 175 -13.11 -1.51 -15.44
C LEU A 175 -12.43 -0.48 -16.35
N PHE A 176 -12.50 0.79 -15.98
CA PHE A 176 -11.78 1.86 -16.67
C PHE A 176 -10.47 2.12 -15.93
N VAL A 177 -9.36 1.96 -16.62
CA VAL A 177 -8.04 2.39 -16.13
C VAL A 177 -7.56 3.51 -17.03
N SER A 178 -7.19 4.65 -16.44
CA SER A 178 -6.58 5.77 -17.16
C SER A 178 -5.06 5.60 -17.16
N PRO A 179 -4.39 5.53 -18.32
CA PRO A 179 -2.94 5.57 -18.37
C PRO A 179 -2.44 6.98 -18.00
N GLY A 180 -1.29 7.08 -17.31
CA GLY A 180 -0.51 8.33 -17.27
C GLY A 180 -0.19 8.96 -15.91
N LEU A 181 -0.38 8.27 -14.78
CA LEU A 181 0.10 8.77 -13.48
C LEU A 181 0.91 7.70 -12.76
N ASP A 182 2.23 7.76 -12.92
CA ASP A 182 3.19 7.05 -12.08
C ASP A 182 3.26 7.72 -10.69
N LEU A 183 2.37 7.31 -9.78
CA LEU A 183 2.54 7.60 -8.35
C LEU A 183 2.04 6.42 -7.51
N VAL A 184 2.96 5.76 -6.81
CA VAL A 184 2.64 4.78 -5.76
C VAL A 184 3.00 5.40 -4.41
N VAL A 185 1.97 5.72 -3.61
CA VAL A 185 2.09 6.12 -2.22
C VAL A 185 1.55 4.96 -1.39
N VAL A 186 2.37 4.40 -0.50
CA VAL A 186 2.00 3.26 0.33
C VAL A 186 1.64 3.74 1.73
N HIS A 187 0.35 3.66 2.06
CA HIS A 187 -0.21 3.88 3.39
C HIS A 187 -0.90 2.58 3.85
N PHE A 188 -0.62 2.14 5.07
CA PHE A 188 -1.31 1.01 5.70
C PHE A 188 -2.20 1.53 6.82
N GLY A 189 -3.51 1.33 6.67
CA GLY A 189 -4.48 1.65 7.71
C GLY A 189 -5.74 0.83 7.51
N SER A 190 -6.51 0.69 8.58
CA SER A 190 -7.75 -0.08 8.61
C SER A 190 -8.97 0.74 8.15
N GLN A 191 -8.77 1.83 7.38
CA GLN A 191 -9.86 2.68 6.94
C GLN A 191 -10.85 1.96 6.01
N VAL A 192 -12.14 2.27 6.18
CA VAL A 192 -13.20 1.87 5.24
C VAL A 192 -12.93 2.52 3.88
N ILE A 193 -12.82 1.71 2.83
CA ILE A 193 -12.68 2.20 1.44
C ILE A 193 -14.08 2.41 0.87
N SER A 194 -14.65 3.61 1.08
CA SER A 194 -15.97 4.00 0.59
C SER A 194 -15.93 5.42 0.02
N SER A 195 -16.70 5.68 -1.06
CA SER A 195 -16.85 7.02 -1.61
C SER A 195 -17.54 7.99 -0.64
N ALA A 196 -18.19 7.48 0.40
CA ALA A 196 -18.79 8.27 1.47
C ALA A 196 -17.78 8.67 2.57
N VAL A 197 -16.56 8.12 2.56
CA VAL A 197 -15.50 8.43 3.53
C VAL A 197 -14.48 9.36 2.87
N PRO A 198 -14.26 10.58 3.41
CA PRO A 198 -13.26 11.49 2.86
C PRO A 198 -11.86 10.88 2.85
N ALA A 199 -11.14 11.05 1.74
CA ALA A 199 -9.76 10.59 1.64
C ALA A 199 -8.83 11.45 2.50
N VAL A 200 -7.97 10.79 3.29
CA VAL A 200 -6.94 11.48 4.08
C VAL A 200 -5.79 11.88 3.14
N PRO A 201 -5.38 13.17 3.12
CA PRO A 201 -4.44 13.68 2.13
C PRO A 201 -2.98 13.40 2.53
N PHE A 202 -2.60 12.12 2.52
CA PHE A 202 -1.27 11.67 2.91
C PHE A 202 -0.13 12.21 2.04
N VAL A 203 -0.36 12.41 0.74
CA VAL A 203 0.71 12.88 -0.16
C VAL A 203 1.23 14.27 0.23
N PRO A 204 0.37 15.30 0.42
CA PRO A 204 0.81 16.58 0.98
C PRO A 204 1.55 16.46 2.32
N ALA A 205 1.09 15.59 3.22
CA ALA A 205 1.74 15.39 4.52
C ALA A 205 3.17 14.84 4.36
N PHE A 206 3.34 13.82 3.51
CA PHE A 206 4.65 13.19 3.29
C PHE A 206 5.66 14.16 2.65
N LEU A 207 5.20 15.02 1.73
CA LEU A 207 6.05 16.05 1.13
C LEU A 207 6.55 17.06 2.17
N GLN A 208 5.70 17.47 3.11
CA GLN A 208 6.07 18.40 4.17
C GLN A 208 7.05 17.78 5.17
N ILE A 209 6.84 16.52 5.55
CA ILE A 209 7.80 15.77 6.38
C ILE A 209 9.16 15.71 5.68
N GLY A 210 9.18 15.41 4.38
CA GLY A 210 10.41 15.38 3.59
C GLY A 210 11.13 16.73 3.54
N ALA A 211 10.39 17.84 3.42
CA ALA A 211 10.95 19.18 3.42
C ALA A 211 11.56 19.57 4.78
N HIS A 212 10.87 19.24 5.89
CA HIS A 212 11.36 19.46 7.26
C HIS A 212 12.67 18.72 7.53
N LEU A 213 12.71 17.41 7.24
CA LEU A 213 13.91 16.59 7.45
C LEU A 213 15.11 17.06 6.60
N HIS A 214 14.85 17.71 5.46
CA HIS A 214 15.90 18.25 4.60
C HIS A 214 16.49 19.56 5.14
N SER A 215 15.65 20.47 5.67
CA SER A 215 16.11 21.75 6.21
C SER A 215 16.96 21.56 7.47
N GLU A 216 16.57 20.64 8.36
CA GLU A 216 17.34 20.31 9.56
C GLU A 216 18.73 19.75 9.24
N ALA A 217 18.82 18.86 8.25
CA ALA A 217 20.10 18.30 7.84
C ALA A 217 21.06 19.37 7.29
N GLN A 218 20.53 20.41 6.62
CA GLN A 218 21.34 21.55 6.17
C GLN A 218 21.76 22.46 7.33
N ALA A 219 20.90 22.65 8.32
CA ALA A 219 21.20 23.44 9.52
C ALA A 219 22.28 22.78 10.39
N ALA A 220 22.27 21.44 10.53
CA ALA A 220 23.25 20.69 11.30
C ALA A 220 24.66 20.60 10.66
N THR A 221 24.80 21.01 9.38
CA THR A 221 26.08 21.00 8.65
C THR A 221 26.73 22.40 8.59
N ARG A 222 26.11 23.42 9.20
CA ARG A 222 26.65 24.78 9.34
C ARG A 222 27.19 25.00 10.75
#